data_AF-A0A1Q9P048-F1
#
_entry.id   AF-A0A1Q9P048-F1
#
_cell.length_a   1.000
_cell.length_b   1.000
_cell.length_c   1.000
_cell.angle_alpha   90.00
_cell.angle_beta   90.00
_cell.angle_gamma   90.00
#
_symmetry.space_group_name_H-M   'P 1'
#
loop_
_entity.id
_entity.type
_entity.pdbx_description
1 polymer ?
#
loop_
_entity_poly.entity_id
_entity_poly.type
_entity_poly.pdbx_seq_one_letter_code
_entity_poly.pdbx_strand_id
1 'polypeptide(L)'
;MRESFETINNIDFVELDIHGYTKYETQTDLPRIMVEYFESGYTHFNIVHGFRSGNILQIYVRTKLKHDILRIKSCKEIKVLPKNDGDTIFAISGDLK
;
A
#
# COMPACT_ATOMS: atom_id res chain seq x y z
N MET A 1 3.85 9.95 11.26
CA MET A 1 4.24 8.84 10.37
C MET A 1 5.76 8.88 10.24
N ARG A 2 6.46 7.77 10.48
CA ARG A 2 7.90 7.66 10.22
C ARG A 2 8.03 6.96 8.88
N GLU A 3 8.69 7.60 7.91
CA GLU A 3 8.94 7.03 6.59
C GLU A 3 10.31 6.34 6.65
N SER A 4 10.34 5.02 6.48
CA SER A 4 11.55 4.20 6.39
C SER A 4 11.64 3.57 5.01
N PHE A 5 12.85 3.51 4.46
CA PHE A 5 13.15 2.87 3.17
C PHE A 5 13.93 1.58 3.43
N GLU A 6 13.43 0.44 2.95
CA GLU A 6 14.18 -0.82 2.94
C GLU A 6 14.45 -1.26 1.49
N THR A 7 15.73 -1.41 1.13
CA THR A 7 16.16 -1.86 -0.19
C THR A 7 16.24 -3.39 -0.22
N ILE A 8 15.35 -4.05 -0.98
CA ILE A 8 15.50 -5.47 -1.33
C ILE A 8 15.63 -5.54 -2.86
N ASN A 9 16.81 -5.97 -3.35
CA ASN A 9 17.13 -6.12 -4.79
C ASN A 9 17.08 -4.83 -5.65
N ASN A 10 17.60 -3.69 -5.15
CA ASN A 10 17.58 -2.38 -5.85
C ASN A 10 16.18 -1.85 -6.21
N ILE A 11 15.13 -2.31 -5.51
CA ILE A 11 13.80 -1.74 -5.59
C ILE A 11 13.57 -0.95 -4.30
N ASP A 12 13.37 0.36 -4.44
CA ASP A 12 13.01 1.22 -3.32
C ASP A 12 11.54 1.01 -2.98
N PHE A 13 11.27 0.48 -1.79
CA PHE A 13 9.93 0.37 -1.25
C PHE A 13 9.61 1.60 -0.42
N VAL A 14 8.44 2.19 -0.67
CA VAL A 14 7.82 3.13 0.26
C VAL A 14 7.13 2.31 1.35
N GLU A 15 7.64 2.37 2.58
CA GLU A 15 6.99 1.75 3.72
C GLU A 15 5.87 2.63 4.26
N LEU A 16 4.66 2.08 4.29
CA LEU A 16 3.47 2.74 4.81
C LEU A 16 2.97 1.95 6.01
N ASP A 17 3.27 2.48 7.19
CA ASP A 17 2.89 1.86 8.44
C ASP A 17 1.53 2.36 8.94
N ILE A 18 0.57 1.42 9.01
CA ILE A 18 -0.80 1.66 9.44
C ILE A 18 -1.19 0.83 10.67
N HIS A 19 -0.24 0.18 11.38
CA HIS A 19 -0.56 -0.75 12.48
C HIS A 19 -1.27 -0.13 13.71
N GLY A 20 -1.46 1.19 13.73
CA GLY A 20 -2.26 1.92 14.73
C GLY A 20 -3.48 2.66 14.16
N TYR A 21 -3.75 2.54 12.85
CA TYR A 21 -4.82 3.29 12.20
C TYR A 21 -6.17 2.63 12.45
N THR A 22 -7.22 3.43 12.51
CA THR A 22 -8.58 2.90 12.41
C THR A 22 -8.86 2.42 10.99
N LYS A 23 -9.89 1.60 10.85
CA LYS A 23 -10.40 1.20 9.53
C LYS A 23 -10.76 2.42 8.68
N TYR A 24 -11.37 3.45 9.27
CA TYR A 24 -11.82 4.63 8.54
C TYR A 24 -10.64 5.42 7.98
N GLU A 25 -9.66 5.76 8.83
CA GLU A 25 -8.43 6.47 8.42
C GLU A 25 -7.68 5.70 7.33
N THR A 26 -7.59 4.37 7.50
CA THR A 26 -6.96 3.52 6.48
C THR A 26 -7.71 3.57 5.14
N GLN A 27 -9.05 3.64 5.16
CA GLN A 27 -9.85 3.69 3.93
C GLN A 27 -9.83 5.05 3.24
N THR A 28 -9.68 6.14 4.00
CA THR A 28 -9.68 7.50 3.45
C THR A 28 -8.30 7.94 2.99
N ASP A 29 -7.26 7.61 3.77
CA ASP A 29 -5.96 8.27 3.65
C ASP A 29 -4.98 7.40 2.85
N LEU A 30 -4.93 6.09 3.14
CA LEU A 30 -3.97 5.19 2.51
C LEU A 30 -4.04 5.19 0.97
N PRO A 31 -5.22 5.10 0.32
CA PRO A 31 -5.29 5.14 -1.14
C PRO A 31 -4.79 6.46 -1.71
N ARG A 32 -5.03 7.59 -1.03
CA ARG A 32 -4.59 8.92 -1.47
C ARG A 32 -3.09 9.06 -1.37
N ILE A 33 -2.52 8.69 -0.23
CA ILE A 33 -1.08 8.70 0.01
C ILE A 33 -0.35 7.85 -1.04
N MET A 34 -0.83 6.63 -1.29
CA MET A 34 -0.23 5.75 -2.32
C MET A 34 -0.28 6.35 -3.71
N VAL A 35 -1.36 7.06 -4.08
CA VAL A 35 -1.46 7.74 -5.38
C VAL A 35 -0.49 8.91 -5.46
N GLU A 36 -0.36 9.73 -4.42
CA GLU A 36 0.59 10.86 -4.38
C GLU A 36 2.04 10.38 -4.56
N TYR A 37 2.41 9.30 -3.87
CA TYR A 37 3.70 8.65 -4.06
C TYR A 37 3.86 8.06 -5.46
N PHE A 38 2.83 7.42 -6.00
CA PHE A 38 2.88 6.90 -7.37
C PHE A 38 3.07 8.00 -8.40
N GLU A 39 2.39 9.14 -8.26
CA GLU A 39 2.58 10.31 -9.13
C GLU A 39 3.98 10.93 -8.98
N SER A 40 4.63 10.71 -7.84
CA SER A 40 6.03 11.09 -7.61
C SER A 40 7.05 10.06 -8.12
N GLY A 41 6.59 8.98 -8.77
CA GLY A 41 7.43 7.96 -9.40
C GLY A 41 7.65 6.68 -8.60
N TYR A 42 7.10 6.58 -7.38
CA TYR A 42 7.24 5.39 -6.55
C TYR A 42 6.26 4.29 -6.96
N THR A 43 6.77 3.11 -7.28
CA THR A 43 5.96 2.02 -7.83
C THR A 43 5.80 0.84 -6.88
N HIS A 44 6.57 0.79 -5.80
CA HIS A 44 6.60 -0.34 -4.87
C HIS A 44 6.35 0.14 -3.45
N PHE A 45 5.41 -0.51 -2.77
CA PHE A 45 4.95 -0.13 -1.44
C PHE A 45 4.96 -1.35 -0.51
N ASN A 46 5.47 -1.18 0.70
CA ASN A 46 5.32 -2.15 1.78
C ASN A 46 4.28 -1.62 2.77
N ILE A 47 3.10 -2.23 2.82
CA ILE A 47 2.03 -1.82 3.73
C ILE A 47 2.10 -2.66 5.00
N VAL A 48 2.53 -2.03 6.10
CA VAL A 48 2.63 -2.66 7.42
C VAL A 48 1.30 -2.47 8.15
N HIS A 49 0.50 -3.53 8.24
CA HIS A 49 -0.85 -3.50 8.82
C HIS A 49 -0.98 -4.29 10.13
N GLY A 50 0.11 -4.89 10.60
CA GLY A 50 0.17 -5.66 11.84
C GLY A 50 -0.41 -7.08 11.72
N PHE A 51 0.05 -7.97 12.61
CA PHE A 51 -0.25 -9.41 12.63
C PHE A 51 -1.60 -9.71 13.31
N ARG A 52 -2.47 -10.56 12.73
CA ARG A 52 -3.48 -11.44 13.42
C ARG A 52 -4.56 -12.03 12.50
N SER A 53 -5.09 -13.20 12.89
CA SER A 53 -6.19 -13.97 12.26
C SER A 53 -7.59 -13.32 12.23
N GLY A 54 -7.69 -12.01 12.41
CA GLY A 54 -8.95 -11.25 12.41
C GLY A 54 -8.77 -9.75 12.15
N ASN A 55 -7.63 -9.35 11.59
CA ASN A 55 -7.28 -7.94 11.51
C ASN A 55 -8.01 -7.25 10.34
N ILE A 56 -8.93 -6.34 10.66
CA ILE A 56 -9.77 -5.63 9.68
C ILE A 56 -8.93 -4.89 8.63
N LEU A 57 -7.78 -4.35 9.05
CA LEU A 57 -6.84 -3.64 8.16
C LEU A 57 -6.22 -4.59 7.14
N GLN A 58 -5.75 -5.77 7.55
CA GLN A 58 -5.21 -6.79 6.65
C GLN A 58 -6.24 -7.17 5.58
N ILE A 59 -7.48 -7.43 5.98
CA ILE A 59 -8.56 -7.77 5.04
C ILE A 59 -8.76 -6.63 4.05
N TYR A 60 -8.84 -5.39 4.54
CA TYR A 60 -8.99 -4.21 3.70
C TYR A 60 -7.84 -4.07 2.70
N VAL A 61 -6.60 -4.09 3.17
CA VAL A 61 -5.38 -3.96 2.36
C VAL A 61 -5.35 -5.04 1.27
N ARG A 62 -5.58 -6.30 1.62
CA ARG A 62 -5.46 -7.41 0.66
C ARG A 62 -6.59 -7.50 -0.35
N THR A 63 -7.79 -7.02 -0.02
CA THR A 63 -8.99 -7.27 -0.83
C THR A 63 -9.63 -6.03 -1.44
N LYS A 64 -9.48 -4.86 -0.83
CA LYS A 64 -10.22 -3.64 -1.22
C LYS A 64 -9.34 -2.47 -1.63
N LEU A 65 -8.16 -2.32 -1.03
CA LEU A 65 -7.27 -1.18 -1.27
C LEU A 65 -6.97 -0.97 -2.76
N LYS A 66 -6.70 -2.04 -3.52
CA LYS A 66 -6.53 -1.97 -4.98
C LYS A 66 -7.69 -1.25 -5.69
N HIS A 67 -8.93 -1.57 -5.31
CA HIS A 67 -10.10 -0.96 -5.93
C HIS A 67 -10.22 0.53 -5.58
N ASP A 68 -9.89 0.90 -4.36
CA ASP A 68 -9.94 2.30 -3.93
C ASP A 68 -8.84 3.13 -4.61
N ILE A 69 -7.64 2.57 -4.81
CA ILE A 69 -6.59 3.21 -5.63
C ILE A 69 -7.09 3.43 -7.07
N LEU A 70 -7.66 2.40 -7.70
CA LEU A 70 -8.14 2.48 -9.09
C LEU A 70 -9.31 3.47 -9.28
N ARG A 71 -10.05 3.79 -8.22
CA ARG A 71 -11.09 4.84 -8.24
C ARG A 71 -10.50 6.25 -8.27
N ILE A 72 -9.31 6.44 -7.71
CA ILE A 72 -8.62 7.74 -7.65
C ILE A 72 -7.75 7.92 -8.89
N LYS A 73 -6.99 6.89 -9.27
CA LYS A 73 -6.00 6.94 -10.34
C LYS A 73 -6.08 5.71 -11.23
N SER A 74 -6.21 5.94 -12.53
CA SER A 74 -6.07 4.87 -13.51
C SER A 74 -4.62 4.34 -13.49
N CYS A 75 -4.48 3.05 -13.21
CA CYS A 75 -3.20 2.34 -13.22
C CYS A 75 -3.32 1.18 -14.23
N LYS A 76 -2.22 0.84 -14.91
CA LYS A 76 -2.21 -0.28 -15.86
C LYS A 76 -2.30 -1.62 -15.13
N GLU A 77 -1.53 -1.77 -14.06
CA GLU A 77 -1.52 -2.98 -13.24
C GLU A 77 -1.29 -2.64 -11.78
N ILE A 78 -1.97 -3.38 -10.88
CA ILE A 78 -1.68 -3.38 -9.45
C ILE A 78 -1.56 -4.84 -9.03
N LYS A 79 -0.35 -5.22 -8.61
CA LYS A 79 -0.03 -6.51 -8.01
C LYS A 79 -0.05 -6.38 -6.49
N VAL A 80 -0.69 -7.34 -5.84
CA VAL A 80 -0.82 -7.41 -4.38
C VAL A 80 -0.18 -8.72 -3.94
N LEU A 81 0.88 -8.62 -3.15
CA LEU A 81 1.69 -9.75 -2.70
C LEU A 81 1.72 -9.76 -1.17
N PRO A 82 0.96 -10.64 -0.52
CA PRO A 82 1.12 -10.88 0.91
C PRO A 82 2.55 -11.31 1.19
N LYS A 83 3.34 -10.49 1.90
CA LYS A 83 4.74 -10.82 2.27
C LYS A 83 4.72 -11.76 3.46
N ASN A 84 4.09 -11.31 4.54
CA ASN A 84 3.91 -12.01 5.80
C ASN A 84 2.51 -11.72 6.36
N ASP A 85 2.15 -12.30 7.50
CA ASP A 85 0.85 -12.02 8.15
C ASP A 85 0.67 -10.56 8.59
N GLY A 86 1.76 -9.82 8.82
CA GLY A 86 1.74 -8.41 9.21
C GLY A 86 1.80 -7.41 8.07
N ASP A 87 2.22 -7.85 6.88
CA ASP A 87 2.63 -6.95 5.80
C ASP A 87 2.12 -7.41 4.44
N THR A 88 1.81 -6.44 3.58
CA THR A 88 1.43 -6.69 2.19
C THR A 88 2.17 -5.75 1.25
N ILE A 89 2.85 -6.31 0.25
CA ILE A 89 3.53 -5.54 -0.79
C ILE A 89 2.54 -5.19 -1.91
N PHE A 90 2.59 -3.95 -2.37
CA PHE A 90 1.94 -3.49 -3.58
C PHE A 90 2.99 -3.09 -4.61
N ALA A 91 2.82 -3.57 -5.85
CA ALA A 91 3.56 -3.08 -7.00
C ALA A 91 2.56 -2.51 -8.01
N ILE A 92 2.68 -1.22 -8.29
CA ILE A 92 1.81 -0.45 -9.17
C ILE A 92 2.60 -0.12 -10.43
N SER A 93 2.01 -0.41 -11.60
CA SER A 93 2.57 0.00 -12.89
C SER A 93 1.55 0.80 -13.70
N GLY A 94 2.05 1.75 -14.47
CA GLY A 94 1.25 2.63 -15.29
C GLY A 94 2.07 3.81 -15.80
N ASP A 95 1.43 4.65 -16.59
CA ASP A 95 2.06 5.85 -17.10
C ASP A 95 2.18 6.87 -15.94
N LEU A 96 3.41 7.20 -15.58
CA LEU A 96 3.73 8.34 -14.74
C LEU A 96 3.39 9.59 -15.58
N LYS A 97 2.51 10.44 -15.08
CA LYS A 97 2.10 11.66 -15.79
C LYS A 97 3.20 12.71 -15.75
#